data_AF-H1W512-F1
#
_entry.id   AF-H1W512-F1
#
_cell.length_a   1.000
_cell.length_b   1.000
_cell.length_c   1.000
_cell.angle_alpha   90.00
_cell.angle_beta   90.00
_cell.angle_gamma   90.00
#
_symmetry.space_group_name_H-M   'P 1'
#
loop_
_entity.id
_entity.type
_entity.pdbx_description
1 polymer ?
#
loop_
_entity_poly.entity_id
_entity_poly.type
_entity_poly.pdbx_seq_one_letter_code
_entity_poly.pdbx_strand_id
1 'polypeptide(L)'
;MTEDAFQTIKRGQTIEIKFDFGEMHDLGDGGIYDLSVKSGIPFAKAGTTEIIGAIPINSNTLRIKDVDAKKAALTRMAFHQSIKRTLVQSDCKGVENNTVNTALITCARLSRAAANATQDDARMREYFKTSSPVAKKIVAEVFNKIAVECNSRTRGVSMQYCGDVYKSCSPGVLAYTVPSLNYMVNCPLYFTALPPLSKTCHGQDQATTTLHEMTHLLQMKGTLDYGVYGYEALKTLPGQENMNHADTYCLFANAINLGKGC
;
A
#
# COMPACT_ATOMS: atom_id res chain seq x y z
N MET A 1 -17.86 0.92 -2.47
CA MET A 1 -17.33 1.11 -3.84
C MET A 1 -18.49 1.51 -4.74
N THR A 2 -18.28 2.30 -5.79
CA THR A 2 -19.34 2.62 -6.78
C THR A 2 -19.21 1.71 -8.01
N GLU A 3 -20.22 1.63 -8.88
CA GLU A 3 -20.24 0.71 -10.03
C GLU A 3 -19.01 0.86 -10.94
N ASP A 4 -18.52 2.09 -11.12
CA ASP A 4 -17.35 2.42 -11.93
C ASP A 4 -16.03 1.81 -11.42
N ALA A 5 -16.00 1.33 -10.17
CA ALA A 5 -14.88 0.56 -9.59
C ALA A 5 -14.76 -0.85 -10.17
N PHE A 6 -15.80 -1.31 -10.85
CA PHE A 6 -15.95 -2.69 -11.28
C PHE A 6 -15.87 -2.77 -12.79
N GLN A 7 -14.93 -3.58 -13.28
CA GLN A 7 -14.96 -4.00 -14.67
C GLN A 7 -15.84 -5.24 -14.81
N THR A 8 -16.98 -5.10 -15.48
CA THR A 8 -17.81 -6.26 -15.83
C THR A 8 -17.11 -7.07 -16.92
N ILE A 9 -16.77 -8.33 -16.58
CA ILE A 9 -16.21 -9.30 -17.53
C ILE A 9 -17.35 -10.20 -17.98
N LYS A 10 -17.79 -10.06 -19.23
CA LYS A 10 -18.83 -10.94 -19.80
C LYS A 10 -18.27 -12.36 -20.00
N ARG A 11 -19.17 -13.33 -20.07
CA ARG A 11 -18.80 -14.72 -20.39
C ARG A 11 -18.02 -14.76 -21.71
N GLY A 12 -16.80 -15.31 -21.67
CA GLY A 12 -15.92 -15.42 -22.83
C GLY A 12 -15.18 -14.12 -23.20
N GLN A 13 -15.35 -13.04 -22.45
CA GLN A 13 -14.58 -11.82 -22.64
C GLN A 13 -13.17 -11.96 -22.05
N THR A 14 -12.18 -11.50 -22.81
CA THR A 14 -10.78 -11.40 -22.37
C THR A 14 -10.43 -9.95 -22.08
N ILE A 15 -9.62 -9.72 -21.03
CA ILE A 15 -9.01 -8.43 -20.73
C ILE A 15 -7.51 -8.61 -20.80
N GLU A 16 -6.83 -7.67 -21.47
CA GLU A 16 -5.38 -7.62 -21.54
C GLU A 16 -4.86 -6.40 -20.78
N ILE A 17 -3.88 -6.64 -19.90
CA ILE A 17 -3.17 -5.61 -19.16
C ILE A 17 -1.68 -5.79 -19.46
N LYS A 18 -0.98 -4.69 -19.75
CA LYS A 18 0.46 -4.68 -20.04
C LYS A 18 1.20 -3.94 -18.93
N PHE A 19 2.33 -4.51 -18.53
CA PHE A 19 3.20 -3.93 -17.51
C PHE A 19 4.64 -4.32 -17.79
N ASP A 20 5.58 -3.44 -17.43
CA ASP A 20 7.01 -3.65 -17.58
C ASP A 20 7.60 -4.17 -16.27
N PHE A 21 8.05 -5.42 -16.27
CA PHE A 21 8.66 -6.03 -15.09
C PHE A 21 10.04 -5.48 -14.75
N GLY A 22 10.77 -4.90 -15.72
CA GLY A 22 12.07 -4.26 -15.49
C GLY A 22 11.94 -2.91 -14.78
N GLU A 23 10.77 -2.27 -14.87
CA GLU A 23 10.41 -1.15 -13.99
C GLU A 23 10.12 -1.68 -12.57
N MET A 24 9.45 -2.84 -12.48
CA MET A 24 8.90 -3.33 -11.22
C MET A 24 9.89 -4.07 -10.30
N HIS A 25 10.80 -4.83 -10.88
CA HIS A 25 11.72 -5.70 -10.17
C HIS A 25 13.16 -5.36 -10.54
N ASP A 26 14.09 -5.66 -9.64
CA ASP A 26 15.50 -5.56 -9.98
C ASP A 26 15.90 -6.80 -10.80
N LEU A 27 16.22 -6.55 -12.08
CA LEU A 27 16.70 -7.57 -13.00
C LEU A 27 18.16 -7.32 -13.40
N GLY A 28 18.88 -6.51 -12.61
CA GLY A 28 20.25 -6.04 -12.88
C GLY A 28 21.30 -7.15 -12.92
N ASP A 29 21.02 -8.32 -12.37
CA ASP A 29 21.91 -9.49 -12.48
C ASP A 29 21.82 -10.18 -13.85
N GLY A 30 20.82 -9.82 -14.67
CA GLY A 30 20.57 -10.41 -15.98
C GLY A 30 20.31 -11.92 -15.92
N GLY A 31 20.42 -12.58 -17.08
CA GLY A 31 20.29 -14.03 -17.16
C GLY A 31 18.83 -14.49 -17.28
N ILE A 32 18.46 -15.52 -16.53
CA ILE A 32 17.17 -16.21 -16.68
C ILE A 32 16.27 -15.90 -15.50
N TYR A 33 15.08 -15.37 -15.79
CA TYR A 33 14.04 -15.09 -14.80
C TYR A 33 12.79 -15.90 -15.08
N ASP A 34 12.22 -16.46 -14.03
CA ASP A 34 10.89 -17.07 -14.05
C ASP A 34 9.87 -16.05 -13.58
N LEU A 35 8.97 -15.69 -14.48
CA LEU A 35 7.96 -14.67 -14.28
C LEU A 35 6.61 -15.32 -14.02
N SER A 36 5.97 -15.00 -12.91
CA SER A 36 4.60 -15.45 -12.64
C SER A 36 3.83 -14.40 -11.86
N VAL A 37 2.53 -14.35 -12.09
CA VAL A 37 1.59 -13.52 -11.33
C VAL A 37 0.87 -14.44 -10.35
N LYS A 38 1.02 -14.15 -9.06
CA LYS A 38 0.25 -14.74 -7.98
C LYS A 38 -0.47 -13.62 -7.25
N SER A 39 -1.80 -13.58 -7.38
CA SER A 39 -2.62 -12.51 -6.83
C SER A 39 -4.06 -12.99 -6.58
N GLY A 40 -4.95 -12.10 -6.16
CA GLY A 40 -6.39 -12.31 -6.11
C GLY A 40 -7.13 -11.15 -6.77
N ILE A 41 -8.11 -11.44 -7.63
CA ILE A 41 -9.04 -10.43 -8.13
C ILE A 41 -10.26 -10.44 -7.21
N PRO A 42 -10.51 -9.39 -6.40
CA PRO A 42 -11.75 -9.27 -5.65
C PRO A 42 -12.93 -9.17 -6.61
N PHE A 43 -14.03 -9.87 -6.33
CA PHE A 43 -15.24 -9.84 -7.14
C PHE A 43 -16.47 -9.51 -6.30
N ALA A 44 -17.40 -8.77 -6.90
CA ALA A 44 -18.67 -8.43 -6.28
C ALA A 44 -19.78 -9.42 -6.62
N LYS A 45 -20.79 -9.48 -5.74
CA LYS A 45 -22.05 -10.18 -6.03
C LYS A 45 -22.72 -9.52 -7.23
N ALA A 46 -23.24 -10.33 -8.15
CA ALA A 46 -23.86 -9.85 -9.38
C ALA A 46 -24.95 -8.79 -9.11
N GLY A 47 -24.87 -7.68 -9.84
CA GLY A 47 -25.79 -6.54 -9.68
C GLY A 47 -25.56 -5.69 -8.43
N THR A 48 -24.42 -5.86 -7.74
CA THR A 48 -24.06 -5.09 -6.54
C THR A 48 -22.59 -4.70 -6.58
N THR A 49 -22.19 -3.79 -5.69
CA THR A 49 -20.80 -3.39 -5.44
C THR A 49 -20.22 -4.03 -4.17
N GLU A 50 -20.90 -5.05 -3.62
CA GLU A 50 -20.48 -5.76 -2.42
C GLU A 50 -19.46 -6.84 -2.80
N ILE A 51 -18.20 -6.68 -2.36
CA ILE A 51 -17.15 -7.69 -2.53
C ILE A 51 -17.50 -8.90 -1.68
N ILE A 52 -17.69 -10.06 -2.31
CA ILE A 52 -18.06 -11.32 -1.63
C ILE A 52 -16.94 -12.36 -1.64
N GLY A 53 -15.80 -12.03 -2.22
CA GLY A 53 -14.62 -12.89 -2.24
C GLY A 53 -13.57 -12.41 -3.25
N ALA A 54 -12.53 -13.22 -3.41
CA ALA A 54 -11.49 -13.00 -4.42
C ALA A 54 -11.25 -14.29 -5.22
N ILE A 55 -11.08 -14.15 -6.53
CA ILE A 55 -10.64 -15.23 -7.39
C ILE A 55 -9.11 -15.25 -7.36
N PRO A 56 -8.47 -16.34 -6.87
CA PRO A 56 -7.02 -16.44 -6.91
C PRO A 56 -6.56 -16.52 -8.37
N ILE A 57 -5.63 -15.64 -8.75
CA ILE A 57 -4.88 -15.75 -9.99
C ILE A 57 -3.57 -16.45 -9.71
N ASN A 58 -3.34 -17.54 -10.45
CA ASN A 58 -2.02 -18.09 -10.64
C ASN A 58 -1.78 -18.18 -12.15
N SER A 59 -0.88 -17.34 -12.67
CA SER A 59 -0.52 -17.42 -14.08
C SER A 59 0.37 -18.64 -14.35
N ASN A 60 0.49 -19.02 -15.62
CA ASN A 60 1.63 -19.80 -16.06
C ASN A 60 2.94 -19.04 -15.79
N THR A 61 4.04 -19.78 -15.68
CA THR A 61 5.37 -19.19 -15.56
C THR A 61 5.91 -18.90 -16.95
N LEU A 62 6.33 -17.66 -17.20
CA LEU A 62 7.12 -17.31 -18.38
C LEU A 62 8.59 -17.34 -18.01
N ARG A 63 9.37 -18.16 -18.70
CA ARG A 63 10.82 -18.20 -18.52
C ARG A 63 11.47 -17.24 -19.50
N ILE A 64 11.82 -16.06 -19.01
CA ILE A 64 12.53 -15.05 -19.79
C ILE A 64 14.01 -15.39 -19.76
N LYS A 65 14.57 -15.70 -20.92
CA LYS A 65 16.01 -15.92 -21.10
C LYS A 65 16.66 -14.62 -21.54
N ASP A 66 17.95 -14.51 -21.27
CA ASP A 66 18.80 -13.45 -21.81
C ASP A 66 18.32 -12.04 -21.44
N VAL A 67 17.87 -11.85 -20.20
CA VAL A 67 17.59 -10.50 -19.69
C VAL A 67 18.88 -9.70 -19.72
N ASP A 68 18.88 -8.65 -20.54
CA ASP A 68 20.00 -7.73 -20.67
C ASP A 68 20.12 -6.91 -19.39
N ALA A 69 21.04 -7.32 -18.52
CA ALA A 69 21.36 -6.68 -17.25
C ALA A 69 21.56 -5.16 -17.41
N LYS A 70 22.23 -4.71 -18.48
CA LYS A 70 22.51 -3.29 -18.68
C LYS A 70 21.26 -2.53 -19.09
N LYS A 71 20.44 -3.09 -19.99
CA LYS A 71 19.16 -2.47 -20.34
C LYS A 71 18.18 -2.50 -19.19
N ALA A 72 18.09 -3.60 -18.44
CA ALA A 72 17.25 -3.68 -17.26
C ALA A 72 17.70 -2.68 -16.20
N ALA A 73 19.00 -2.58 -15.93
CA ALA A 73 19.56 -1.58 -15.04
C ALA A 73 19.35 -0.15 -15.57
N LEU A 74 19.42 0.11 -16.87
CA LEU A 74 19.16 1.42 -17.47
C LEU A 74 17.67 1.78 -17.47
N THR A 75 16.77 0.84 -17.76
CA THR A 75 15.32 1.01 -17.61
C THR A 75 15.02 1.34 -16.17
N ARG A 76 15.54 0.54 -15.22
CA ARG A 76 15.40 0.79 -13.79
C ARG A 76 16.06 2.10 -13.37
N MET A 77 17.25 2.45 -13.85
CA MET A 77 17.92 3.69 -13.49
C MET A 77 17.24 4.92 -14.10
N ALA A 78 16.83 4.90 -15.37
CA ALA A 78 16.11 6.00 -16.01
C ALA A 78 14.76 6.21 -15.32
N PHE A 79 14.10 5.10 -14.99
CA PHE A 79 12.90 5.07 -14.20
C PHE A 79 13.13 5.63 -12.78
N HIS A 80 14.17 5.18 -12.03
CA HIS A 80 14.57 5.70 -10.71
C HIS A 80 15.12 7.13 -10.72
N GLN A 81 15.73 7.58 -11.82
CA GLN A 81 16.20 8.97 -12.02
C GLN A 81 15.05 9.91 -12.39
N SER A 82 13.97 9.38 -12.99
CA SER A 82 12.71 10.10 -13.17
C SER A 82 11.91 10.26 -11.87
N ILE A 83 12.27 9.49 -10.83
CA ILE A 83 11.67 9.55 -9.49
C ILE A 83 12.54 10.39 -8.55
N LYS A 84 12.05 11.56 -8.14
CA LYS A 84 12.68 12.32 -7.06
C LYS A 84 12.02 12.04 -5.71
N ARG A 85 12.77 11.38 -4.81
CA ARG A 85 12.71 11.38 -3.32
C ARG A 85 11.50 12.06 -2.67
N THR A 86 10.84 11.48 -1.68
CA THR A 86 10.26 12.20 -0.50
C THR A 86 9.50 13.47 -0.73
N LEU A 87 8.86 13.64 -1.87
CA LEU A 87 8.51 14.95 -2.37
C LEU A 87 7.02 14.93 -2.62
N VAL A 88 6.31 15.76 -1.87
CA VAL A 88 4.96 16.18 -2.24
C VAL A 88 5.11 16.90 -3.57
N GLN A 89 4.51 16.32 -4.60
CA GLN A 89 4.73 16.74 -5.98
C GLN A 89 3.97 18.03 -6.28
N SER A 90 4.36 18.73 -7.35
CA SER A 90 3.85 20.06 -7.68
C SER A 90 2.41 20.09 -8.19
N ASP A 91 1.83 18.91 -8.48
CA ASP A 91 0.42 18.71 -8.78
C ASP A 91 -0.45 18.83 -7.53
N CYS A 92 0.08 18.54 -6.34
CA CYS A 92 -0.58 18.85 -5.07
C CYS A 92 -0.69 20.37 -4.89
N LYS A 93 -1.88 20.92 -5.09
CA LYS A 93 -2.15 22.36 -5.02
C LYS A 93 -3.27 22.70 -4.04
N GLY A 94 -3.30 23.94 -3.58
CA GLY A 94 -4.38 24.46 -2.73
C GLY A 94 -4.71 23.57 -1.54
N VAL A 95 -5.97 23.14 -1.46
CA VAL A 95 -6.49 22.32 -0.36
C VAL A 95 -5.85 20.92 -0.34
N GLU A 96 -5.59 20.31 -1.48
CA GLU A 96 -4.97 18.97 -1.56
C GLU A 96 -3.56 19.00 -0.97
N ASN A 97 -2.77 20.04 -1.28
CA ASN A 97 -1.44 20.21 -0.69
C ASN A 97 -1.49 20.31 0.84
N ASN A 98 -2.41 21.13 1.38
CA ASN A 98 -2.59 21.25 2.84
C ASN A 98 -3.03 19.92 3.47
N THR A 99 -3.89 19.19 2.78
CA THR A 99 -4.41 17.88 3.20
C THR A 99 -3.28 16.86 3.29
N VAL A 100 -2.49 16.70 2.22
CA VAL A 100 -1.34 15.77 2.19
C VAL A 100 -0.32 16.12 3.26
N ASN A 101 0.03 17.39 3.41
CA ASN A 101 0.98 17.80 4.45
C ASN A 101 0.48 17.48 5.86
N THR A 102 -0.81 17.69 6.12
CA THR A 102 -1.43 17.36 7.41
C THR A 102 -1.46 15.85 7.66
N ALA A 103 -1.78 15.08 6.62
CA ALA A 103 -1.78 13.62 6.69
C ALA A 103 -0.38 13.07 6.94
N LEU A 104 0.67 13.59 6.28
CA LEU A 104 2.07 13.19 6.52
C LEU A 104 2.52 13.52 7.96
N ILE A 105 2.20 14.71 8.48
CA ILE A 105 2.47 15.06 9.89
C ILE A 105 1.84 14.03 10.83
N THR A 106 0.57 13.72 10.56
CA THR A 106 -0.22 12.84 11.41
C THR A 106 0.26 11.39 11.28
N CYS A 107 0.54 10.91 10.08
CA CYS A 107 1.17 9.62 9.80
C CYS A 107 2.47 9.45 10.61
N ALA A 108 3.35 10.46 10.60
CA ALA A 108 4.61 10.40 11.34
C ALA A 108 4.37 10.29 12.86
N ARG A 109 3.39 11.02 13.39
CA ARG A 109 3.00 10.95 14.81
C ARG A 109 2.41 9.58 15.17
N LEU A 110 1.47 9.08 14.37
CA LEU A 110 0.81 7.78 14.55
C LEU A 110 1.84 6.65 14.52
N SER A 111 2.75 6.68 13.55
CA SER A 111 3.79 5.67 13.39
C SER A 111 4.73 5.61 14.60
N ARG A 112 5.16 6.77 15.15
CA ARG A 112 5.96 6.78 16.39
C ARG A 112 5.20 6.18 17.57
N ALA A 113 3.92 6.51 17.73
CA ALA A 113 3.10 5.95 18.80
C ALA A 113 2.94 4.43 18.65
N ALA A 114 2.67 3.96 17.43
CA ALA A 114 2.54 2.55 17.10
C ALA A 114 3.84 1.77 17.34
N ALA A 115 5.00 2.32 16.94
CA ALA A 115 6.30 1.69 17.19
C ALA A 115 6.53 1.42 18.69
N ASN A 116 6.21 2.40 19.55
CA ASN A 116 6.31 2.27 21.00
C ASN A 116 5.30 1.26 21.57
N ALA A 117 4.10 1.19 21.00
CA ALA A 117 3.03 0.31 21.46
C ALA A 117 3.23 -1.16 21.11
N THR A 118 4.25 -1.52 20.32
CA THR A 118 4.60 -2.93 20.02
C THR A 118 4.94 -3.76 21.27
N GLN A 119 5.23 -3.11 22.40
CA GLN A 119 5.43 -3.81 23.66
C GLN A 119 4.13 -4.41 24.23
N ASP A 120 2.96 -3.89 23.85
CA ASP A 120 1.67 -4.43 24.23
C ASP A 120 1.40 -5.76 23.52
N ASP A 121 1.55 -6.82 24.30
CA ASP A 121 1.37 -8.20 23.89
C ASP A 121 -0.05 -8.51 23.38
N ALA A 122 -1.07 -7.90 23.98
CA ALA A 122 -2.46 -8.13 23.60
C ALA A 122 -2.74 -7.49 22.24
N ARG A 123 -2.28 -6.26 22.03
CA ARG A 123 -2.37 -5.56 20.74
C ARG A 123 -1.59 -6.26 19.63
N MET A 124 -0.38 -6.72 19.93
CA MET A 124 0.41 -7.47 18.97
C MET A 124 -0.29 -8.77 18.54
N ARG A 125 -0.89 -9.50 19.47
CA ARG A 125 -1.68 -10.70 19.15
C ARG A 125 -2.98 -10.39 18.40
N GLU A 126 -3.65 -9.29 18.72
CA GLU A 126 -4.89 -8.88 18.05
C GLU A 126 -4.66 -8.59 16.55
N TYR A 127 -3.71 -7.71 16.24
CA TYR A 127 -3.50 -7.26 14.86
C TYR A 127 -2.55 -8.18 14.09
N PHE A 128 -1.43 -8.57 14.69
CA PHE A 128 -0.37 -9.31 14.00
C PHE A 128 -0.39 -10.83 14.28
N LYS A 129 -1.29 -11.30 15.16
CA LYS A 129 -1.43 -12.72 15.57
C LYS A 129 -0.17 -13.34 16.17
N THR A 130 0.76 -12.51 16.61
CA THR A 130 1.98 -12.92 17.29
C THR A 130 2.46 -11.78 18.18
N SER A 131 3.08 -12.13 19.31
CA SER A 131 3.77 -11.18 20.18
C SER A 131 5.22 -11.59 20.43
N SER A 132 5.79 -12.40 19.53
CA SER A 132 7.19 -12.82 19.69
C SER A 132 8.13 -11.61 19.69
N PRO A 133 9.25 -11.65 20.44
CA PRO A 133 10.21 -10.55 20.47
C PRO A 133 10.71 -10.13 19.07
N VAL A 134 10.87 -11.10 18.16
CA VAL A 134 11.25 -10.86 16.76
C VAL A 134 10.15 -10.11 16.01
N ALA A 135 8.88 -10.52 16.14
CA ALA A 135 7.78 -9.86 15.47
C ALA A 135 7.60 -8.42 15.95
N LYS A 136 7.66 -8.19 17.28
CA LYS A 136 7.62 -6.83 17.86
C LYS A 136 8.70 -5.93 17.29
N LYS A 137 9.94 -6.43 17.21
CA LYS A 137 11.07 -5.70 16.63
C LYS A 137 10.82 -5.33 15.17
N ILE A 138 10.37 -6.29 14.35
CA ILE A 138 10.04 -6.05 12.94
C ILE A 138 8.95 -4.99 12.79
N VAL A 139 7.84 -5.10 13.53
CA VAL A 139 6.74 -4.14 13.45
C VAL A 139 7.20 -2.75 13.89
N ALA A 140 7.96 -2.65 14.98
CA ALA A 140 8.50 -1.38 15.46
C ALA A 140 9.44 -0.74 14.43
N GLU A 141 10.32 -1.52 13.80
CA GLU A 141 11.23 -1.04 12.75
C GLU A 141 10.47 -0.51 11.54
N VAL A 142 9.41 -1.19 11.08
CA VAL A 142 8.56 -0.72 9.99
C VAL A 142 7.94 0.63 10.33
N PHE A 143 7.29 0.74 11.49
CA PHE A 143 6.71 2.01 11.92
C PHE A 143 7.76 3.13 12.09
N ASN A 144 8.96 2.82 12.59
CA ASN A 144 10.02 3.81 12.69
C ASN A 144 10.48 4.32 11.32
N LYS A 145 10.62 3.44 10.33
CA LYS A 145 10.94 3.86 8.95
C LYS A 145 9.84 4.74 8.36
N ILE A 146 8.57 4.35 8.52
CA ILE A 146 7.41 5.15 8.07
C ILE A 146 7.39 6.50 8.79
N ALA A 147 7.69 6.54 10.08
CA ALA A 147 7.74 7.78 10.84
C ALA A 147 8.79 8.76 10.31
N VAL A 148 9.95 8.26 9.88
CA VAL A 148 11.00 9.07 9.24
C VAL A 148 10.54 9.58 7.89
N GLU A 149 9.97 8.70 7.07
CA GLU A 149 9.49 9.02 5.72
C GLU A 149 8.37 10.06 5.73
N CYS A 150 7.32 9.82 6.53
CA CYS A 150 6.21 10.77 6.71
C CYS A 150 6.65 12.11 7.33
N ASN A 151 7.80 12.16 8.01
CA ASN A 151 8.30 13.40 8.61
C ASN A 151 9.05 14.31 7.62
N SER A 152 9.13 13.95 6.35
CA SER A 152 9.80 14.75 5.31
C SER A 152 8.88 15.05 4.13
N ARG A 153 9.10 16.21 3.51
CA ARG A 153 8.31 16.75 2.37
C ARG A 153 9.18 17.04 1.15
N THR A 154 10.50 16.97 1.31
CA THR A 154 11.48 17.36 0.29
C THR A 154 12.60 16.33 0.11
N ARG A 155 12.59 15.24 0.89
CA ARG A 155 13.63 14.20 0.99
C ARG A 155 13.01 12.91 1.48
N GLY A 156 13.60 11.76 1.16
CA GLY A 156 13.08 10.45 1.55
C GLY A 156 13.11 9.51 0.34
N VAL A 157 12.40 8.38 0.43
CA VAL A 157 12.47 7.33 -0.57
C VAL A 157 11.30 7.29 -1.56
N SER A 158 10.21 8.03 -1.35
CA SER A 158 8.98 7.96 -2.19
C SER A 158 8.41 9.30 -2.68
N MET A 159 7.79 9.36 -3.86
CA MET A 159 7.04 10.55 -4.31
C MET A 159 5.59 10.49 -3.85
N GLN A 160 5.01 11.62 -3.45
CA GLN A 160 3.59 11.72 -3.12
C GLN A 160 2.89 12.63 -4.13
N TYR A 161 2.01 12.05 -4.93
CA TYR A 161 1.16 12.77 -5.90
C TYR A 161 -0.26 12.97 -5.36
N CYS A 162 -0.94 13.98 -5.89
CA CYS A 162 -2.36 14.26 -5.65
C CYS A 162 -3.21 14.00 -6.89
N GLY A 163 -2.59 13.95 -8.07
CA GLY A 163 -3.19 13.53 -9.33
C GLY A 163 -2.85 12.09 -9.69
N ASP A 164 -3.75 11.47 -10.45
CA ASP A 164 -3.62 10.08 -10.89
C ASP A 164 -2.63 9.93 -12.06
N VAL A 165 -1.34 9.83 -11.72
CA VAL A 165 -0.25 9.74 -12.72
C VAL A 165 -0.17 8.38 -13.42
N TYR A 166 -0.80 7.34 -12.86
CA TYR A 166 -0.79 5.98 -13.41
C TYR A 166 -2.15 5.52 -13.93
N LYS A 167 -3.16 6.39 -13.87
CA LYS A 167 -4.54 6.08 -14.27
C LYS A 167 -5.13 4.88 -13.53
N SER A 168 -4.74 4.71 -12.26
CA SER A 168 -5.16 3.59 -11.40
C SER A 168 -6.12 4.03 -10.30
N CYS A 169 -6.42 5.32 -10.20
CA CYS A 169 -7.57 5.76 -9.44
C CYS A 169 -8.84 5.34 -10.18
N SER A 170 -9.46 4.29 -9.65
CA SER A 170 -10.81 3.90 -9.99
C SER A 170 -11.72 4.21 -8.80
N PRO A 171 -13.04 4.26 -9.01
CA PRO A 171 -13.93 4.57 -7.90
C PRO A 171 -13.82 3.54 -6.77
N GLY A 172 -14.02 4.00 -5.54
CA GLY A 172 -13.72 3.19 -4.34
C GLY A 172 -12.24 3.03 -3.99
N VAL A 173 -11.30 3.38 -4.87
CA VAL A 173 -9.86 3.41 -4.53
C VAL A 173 -9.53 4.74 -3.86
N LEU A 174 -8.94 4.66 -2.66
CA LEU A 174 -8.56 5.83 -1.87
C LEU A 174 -7.17 6.32 -2.25
N ALA A 175 -6.22 5.40 -2.41
CA ALA A 175 -4.86 5.68 -2.82
C ALA A 175 -4.27 4.42 -3.45
N TYR A 176 -3.08 4.55 -4.03
CA TYR A 176 -2.28 3.40 -4.44
C TYR A 176 -0.79 3.73 -4.35
N THR A 177 -0.01 2.68 -4.17
CA THR A 177 1.46 2.71 -4.22
C THR A 177 1.93 1.88 -5.38
N VAL A 178 2.94 2.38 -6.09
CA VAL A 178 3.68 1.56 -7.04
C VAL A 178 5.08 1.32 -6.46
N PRO A 179 5.31 0.21 -5.73
CA PRO A 179 6.48 0.06 -4.86
C PRO A 179 7.80 0.13 -5.60
N SER A 180 7.83 -0.43 -6.79
CA SER A 180 8.99 -0.40 -7.66
C SER A 180 9.34 0.97 -8.19
N LEU A 181 8.31 1.81 -8.26
CA LEU A 181 8.31 3.17 -8.72
C LEU A 181 8.42 4.17 -7.59
N ASN A 182 8.53 3.69 -6.36
CA ASN A 182 8.74 4.50 -5.18
C ASN A 182 7.82 5.74 -5.18
N TYR A 183 6.55 5.57 -5.52
CA TYR A 183 5.59 6.65 -5.40
C TYR A 183 4.24 6.15 -4.95
N MET A 184 3.52 7.07 -4.35
CA MET A 184 2.16 6.91 -3.88
C MET A 184 1.32 8.02 -4.49
N VAL A 185 0.06 7.70 -4.72
CA VAL A 185 -0.92 8.61 -5.27
C VAL A 185 -2.14 8.59 -4.37
N ASN A 186 -2.57 9.76 -3.94
CA ASN A 186 -3.86 9.92 -3.31
C ASN A 186 -4.90 10.12 -4.41
N CYS A 187 -5.90 9.25 -4.47
CA CYS A 187 -6.99 9.36 -5.44
C CYS A 187 -8.03 10.40 -5.00
N PRO A 188 -8.93 10.86 -5.88
CA PRO A 188 -9.90 11.90 -5.53
C PRO A 188 -10.70 11.62 -4.25
N LEU A 189 -11.09 10.36 -4.00
CA LEU A 189 -11.82 9.96 -2.79
C LEU A 189 -11.02 10.16 -1.50
N TYR A 190 -9.69 10.12 -1.54
CA TYR A 190 -8.86 10.47 -0.39
C TYR A 190 -9.17 11.88 0.12
N PHE A 191 -9.34 12.82 -0.81
CA PHE A 191 -9.57 14.23 -0.50
C PHE A 191 -11.03 14.52 -0.16
N THR A 192 -11.97 13.83 -0.80
CA THR A 192 -13.40 14.17 -0.69
C THR A 192 -14.19 13.29 0.28
N ALA A 193 -13.75 12.06 0.56
CA ALA A 193 -14.51 11.09 1.36
C ALA A 193 -13.88 10.79 2.73
N LEU A 194 -12.56 10.97 2.89
CA LEU A 194 -11.88 10.66 4.14
C LEU A 194 -11.76 11.89 5.05
N PRO A 195 -12.02 11.74 6.37
CA PRO A 195 -11.64 12.75 7.33
C PRO A 195 -10.11 12.80 7.48
N PRO A 196 -9.53 13.91 7.99
CA PRO A 196 -8.09 13.99 8.26
C PRO A 196 -7.58 12.93 9.25
N LEU A 197 -8.38 12.63 10.27
CA LEU A 197 -8.11 11.59 11.26
C LEU A 197 -9.44 11.10 11.84
N SER A 198 -9.67 9.79 11.80
CA SER A 198 -10.89 9.18 12.29
C SER A 198 -10.94 9.20 13.82
N LYS A 199 -12.15 9.36 14.36
CA LYS A 199 -12.45 9.18 15.80
C LYS A 199 -13.13 7.84 16.09
N THR A 200 -13.35 7.03 15.06
CA THR A 200 -14.01 5.74 15.13
C THR A 200 -12.98 4.64 15.01
N CYS A 201 -13.11 3.62 15.86
CA CYS A 201 -12.31 2.42 15.77
C CYS A 201 -12.33 1.82 14.39
N HIS A 202 -11.13 1.62 13.84
CA HIS A 202 -10.93 0.98 12.55
C HIS A 202 -11.54 1.78 11.38
N GLY A 203 -11.92 3.04 11.62
CA GLY A 203 -12.40 3.95 10.58
C GLY A 203 -11.24 4.41 9.71
N GLN A 204 -11.50 4.51 8.41
CA GLN A 204 -10.53 5.00 7.44
C GLN A 204 -10.40 6.52 7.55
N ASP A 205 -9.17 7.01 7.38
CA ASP A 205 -8.85 8.42 7.36
C ASP A 205 -7.62 8.69 6.51
N GLN A 206 -7.35 9.96 6.24
CA GLN A 206 -6.23 10.38 5.39
C GLN A 206 -4.88 9.96 5.97
N ALA A 207 -4.71 10.07 7.29
CA ALA A 207 -3.43 9.77 7.94
C ALA A 207 -3.11 8.28 7.94
N THR A 208 -4.08 7.42 8.23
CA THR A 208 -3.91 5.97 8.23
C THR A 208 -3.89 5.40 6.82
N THR A 209 -4.60 6.00 5.86
CA THR A 209 -4.48 5.64 4.44
C THR A 209 -3.07 5.96 3.93
N THR A 210 -2.51 7.14 4.24
CA THR A 210 -1.11 7.42 3.92
C THR A 210 -0.15 6.43 4.59
N LEU A 211 -0.41 6.04 5.85
CA LEU A 211 0.40 5.02 6.52
C LEU A 211 0.31 3.66 5.81
N HIS A 212 -0.89 3.24 5.38
CA HIS A 212 -1.12 2.02 4.61
C HIS A 212 -0.25 2.02 3.36
N GLU A 213 -0.34 3.06 2.53
CA GLU A 213 0.44 3.19 1.30
C GLU A 213 1.96 3.15 1.56
N MET A 214 2.41 3.82 2.61
CA MET A 214 3.83 3.79 2.99
C MET A 214 4.33 2.36 3.27
N THR A 215 3.48 1.46 3.77
CA THR A 215 3.89 0.08 4.06
C THR A 215 4.20 -0.73 2.80
N HIS A 216 3.56 -0.40 1.68
CA HIS A 216 3.79 -1.05 0.38
C HIS A 216 5.17 -0.73 -0.19
N LEU A 217 5.78 0.40 0.19
CA LEU A 217 7.15 0.72 -0.22
C LEU A 217 8.12 -0.35 0.27
N LEU A 218 8.96 -0.86 -0.63
CA LEU A 218 9.92 -1.94 -0.35
C LEU A 218 10.93 -1.54 0.74
N GLN A 219 11.25 -0.25 0.85
CA GLN A 219 12.16 0.30 1.84
C GLN A 219 11.57 0.25 3.25
N MET A 220 10.24 0.31 3.37
CA MET A 220 9.53 0.19 4.65
C MET A 220 9.36 -1.28 4.99
N LYS A 221 8.51 -1.98 4.23
CA LYS A 221 8.16 -3.38 4.45
C LYS A 221 7.87 -4.14 3.16
N GLY A 222 7.25 -3.51 2.16
CA GLY A 222 6.79 -4.21 0.96
C GLY A 222 5.57 -5.09 1.24
N THR A 223 4.62 -4.56 2.03
CA THR A 223 3.36 -5.25 2.34
C THR A 223 2.52 -5.47 1.08
N LEU A 224 1.54 -6.38 1.18
CA LEU A 224 0.53 -6.66 0.19
C LEU A 224 -0.86 -6.39 0.78
N ASP A 225 -1.87 -6.29 -0.08
CA ASP A 225 -3.28 -6.17 0.33
C ASP A 225 -4.02 -7.51 0.41
N TYR A 226 -3.52 -8.54 -0.27
CA TYR A 226 -4.18 -9.85 -0.37
C TYR A 226 -5.64 -9.80 -0.89
N GLY A 227 -6.08 -8.66 -1.46
CA GLY A 227 -7.44 -8.45 -1.94
C GLY A 227 -8.50 -8.37 -0.83
N VAL A 228 -8.10 -8.11 0.42
CA VAL A 228 -9.00 -8.01 1.57
C VAL A 228 -8.68 -6.75 2.39
N TYR A 229 -9.68 -6.14 3.02
CA TYR A 229 -9.52 -4.85 3.71
C TYR A 229 -10.36 -4.76 4.98
N GLY A 230 -9.90 -3.95 5.94
CA GLY A 230 -10.60 -3.67 7.19
C GLY A 230 -10.38 -4.69 8.32
N TYR A 231 -10.95 -4.36 9.49
CA TYR A 231 -10.72 -5.12 10.73
C TYR A 231 -11.29 -6.55 10.68
N GLU A 232 -12.42 -6.77 10.02
CA GLU A 232 -12.97 -8.12 9.86
C GLU A 232 -12.06 -8.99 9.00
N ALA A 233 -11.47 -8.42 7.94
CA ALA A 233 -10.57 -9.14 7.05
C ALA A 233 -9.29 -9.61 7.75
N LEU A 234 -8.61 -8.76 8.53
CA LEU A 234 -7.36 -9.15 9.21
C LEU A 234 -7.57 -10.29 10.23
N LYS A 235 -8.79 -10.44 10.77
CA LYS A 235 -9.13 -11.58 11.64
C LYS A 235 -9.14 -12.90 10.89
N THR A 236 -9.35 -12.89 9.57
CA THR A 236 -9.36 -14.10 8.73
C THR A 236 -7.97 -14.53 8.25
N LEU A 237 -7.03 -13.59 8.12
CA LEU A 237 -5.68 -13.85 7.59
C LEU A 237 -4.78 -14.62 8.57
N PRO A 238 -3.89 -15.53 8.12
CA PRO A 238 -2.86 -16.13 8.97
C PRO A 238 -1.88 -15.08 9.53
N GLY A 239 -1.21 -15.37 10.64
CA GLY A 239 -0.31 -14.40 11.29
C GLY A 239 0.85 -13.93 10.42
N GLN A 240 1.37 -14.80 9.55
CA GLN A 240 2.42 -14.42 8.60
C GLN A 240 1.91 -13.42 7.55
N GLU A 241 0.66 -13.55 7.12
CA GLU A 241 0.03 -12.60 6.20
C GLU A 241 -0.29 -11.29 6.90
N ASN A 242 -0.79 -11.31 8.15
CA ASN A 242 -0.99 -10.07 8.92
C ASN A 242 0.29 -9.26 9.14
N MET A 243 1.42 -9.94 9.34
CA MET A 243 2.75 -9.31 9.41
C MET A 243 3.21 -8.70 8.08
N ASN A 244 2.53 -8.99 6.97
CA ASN A 244 2.82 -8.47 5.64
C ASN A 244 1.62 -7.79 4.97
N HIS A 245 0.57 -7.48 5.74
CA HIS A 245 -0.67 -6.90 5.24
C HIS A 245 -0.74 -5.41 5.59
N ALA A 246 -0.94 -4.55 4.59
CA ALA A 246 -0.87 -3.09 4.77
C ALA A 246 -1.92 -2.56 5.77
N ASP A 247 -3.16 -3.05 5.66
CA ASP A 247 -4.25 -2.64 6.54
C ASP A 247 -4.03 -3.04 8.00
N THR A 248 -3.30 -4.12 8.27
CA THR A 248 -2.94 -4.50 9.64
C THR A 248 -2.15 -3.39 10.34
N TYR A 249 -1.21 -2.75 9.63
CA TYR A 249 -0.40 -1.65 10.18
C TYR A 249 -1.23 -0.38 10.40
N CYS A 250 -2.08 0.00 9.44
CA CYS A 250 -2.89 1.21 9.55
C CYS A 250 -3.96 1.09 10.65
N LEU A 251 -4.56 -0.09 10.79
CA LEU A 251 -5.58 -0.39 11.82
C LEU A 251 -4.95 -0.48 13.21
N PHE A 252 -3.77 -1.08 13.33
CA PHE A 252 -3.01 -1.06 14.58
C PHE A 252 -2.71 0.39 15.00
N ALA A 253 -2.20 1.23 14.08
CA ALA A 253 -1.92 2.63 14.38
C ALA A 253 -3.18 3.44 14.77
N ASN A 254 -4.32 3.18 14.11
CA ASN A 254 -5.61 3.77 14.47
C ASN A 254 -6.02 3.40 15.91
N ALA A 255 -5.98 2.11 16.25
CA ALA A 255 -6.35 1.61 17.57
C ALA A 255 -5.45 2.15 18.68
N ILE A 256 -4.14 2.25 18.42
CA ILE A 256 -3.20 2.88 19.37
C ILE A 256 -3.53 4.36 19.59
N ASN A 257 -3.93 5.08 18.54
CA ASN A 257 -4.29 6.50 18.64
C ASN A 257 -5.61 6.72 19.40
N LEU A 258 -6.58 5.82 19.28
CA LEU A 258 -7.87 5.91 19.98
C LEU A 258 -7.83 5.31 21.39
N GLY A 259 -6.80 4.53 21.71
CA GLY A 259 -6.55 3.98 23.04
C GLY A 259 -7.36 2.71 23.34
N LYS A 260 -7.44 2.33 24.62
CA LYS A 260 -7.96 1.03 25.09
C LYS A 260 -9.46 0.77 24.85
N GLY A 261 -10.22 1.79 24.44
CA GLY A 261 -11.63 1.62 24.06
C GLY A 261 -11.80 1.16 22.60
N CYS A 262 -10.70 1.24 21.86
CA CYS A 262 -10.39 0.45 20.69
C CYS A 262 -9.55 -0.75 21.12
#